data_AF-A0A396C5Q2-F1
#
_entry.id   AF-A0A396C5Q2-F1
#
_cell.length_a   1.000
_cell.length_b   1.000
_cell.length_c   1.000
_cell.angle_alpha   90.00
_cell.angle_beta   90.00
_cell.angle_gamma   90.00
#
_symmetry.space_group_name_H-M   'P 1'
#
loop_
_entity.id
_entity.type
_entity.pdbx_description
1 polymer ?
#
loop_
_entity_poly.entity_id
_entity_poly.type
_entity_poly.pdbx_seq_one_letter_code
_entity_poly.pdbx_strand_id
1 'polypeptide(L)'
;MKEISINQLAKMVCDLPAKEKILVRQKSANELLGITCSDIFGSDLIIVYQIGSGFAAIFDTSTNNEEVEMCTWLQNIFQCSDYDKTVYLLDKEEVFPELQSMNELWGVTFKVSQPNCHPFRTLSISECALFSSREEAEAWIDIYRGMSHDSAFYSEDCSEPKAVLIDSWQRSNKDKTFNNVVPNFTGRINNLREDIIGSIISILKENELSEILLDGMIEEPTYVLWFGGKSWYDSPVTAVSLTDKGISLEVEDQFENVSTTLYSNDADLAFKNLSWLESIRGDVLEAIKVTKAMKKDIQHSS
;
A
#
# COMPACT_ATOMS: atom_id res chain seq x y z
N MET A 1 16.58 12.58 -22.43
CA MET A 1 16.19 13.20 -21.14
C MET A 1 15.00 14.13 -21.31
N LYS A 2 13.86 13.78 -20.72
CA LYS A 2 12.64 14.61 -20.68
C LYS A 2 12.56 15.29 -19.31
N GLU A 3 12.47 16.61 -19.28
CA GLU A 3 12.27 17.36 -18.04
C GLU A 3 10.82 17.21 -17.58
N ILE A 4 10.61 16.80 -16.32
CA ILE A 4 9.28 16.62 -15.70
C ILE A 4 9.28 17.26 -14.30
N SER A 5 8.12 17.75 -13.85
CA SER A 5 7.96 18.26 -12.48
C SER A 5 7.82 17.12 -11.46
N ILE A 6 8.06 17.41 -10.18
CA ILE A 6 7.83 16.43 -9.09
C ILE A 6 6.37 15.97 -9.05
N ASN A 7 5.39 16.84 -9.32
CA ASN A 7 3.98 16.43 -9.40
C ASN A 7 3.73 15.41 -10.52
N GLN A 8 4.37 15.60 -11.68
CA GLN A 8 4.27 14.63 -12.78
C GLN A 8 4.96 13.31 -12.41
N LEU A 9 6.09 13.37 -11.72
CA LEU A 9 6.78 12.18 -11.21
C LEU A 9 5.91 11.44 -10.19
N ALA A 10 5.28 12.14 -9.24
CA ALA A 10 4.43 11.55 -8.21
C ALA A 10 3.28 10.74 -8.84
N LYS A 11 2.59 11.29 -9.85
CA LYS A 11 1.58 10.56 -10.64
C LYS A 11 2.14 9.28 -11.24
N MET A 12 3.29 9.37 -11.90
CA MET A 12 3.94 8.21 -12.51
C MET A 12 4.34 7.15 -11.48
N VAL A 13 4.74 7.56 -10.28
CA VAL A 13 5.12 6.67 -9.18
C VAL A 13 3.89 5.98 -8.56
N CYS A 14 2.80 6.71 -8.35
CA CYS A 14 1.52 6.13 -7.88
C CYS A 14 0.98 5.07 -8.85
N ASP A 15 1.13 5.29 -10.15
CA ASP A 15 0.70 4.37 -11.20
C ASP A 15 1.77 3.31 -11.55
N LEU A 16 2.93 3.30 -10.87
CA LEU A 16 4.06 2.44 -11.21
C LEU A 16 3.74 0.96 -10.94
N PRO A 17 3.68 0.10 -11.97
CA PRO A 17 3.43 -1.31 -11.75
C PRO A 17 4.55 -1.98 -10.96
N ALA A 18 4.22 -3.01 -10.18
CA ALA A 18 5.21 -3.83 -9.48
C ALA A 18 6.28 -4.34 -10.47
N LYS A 19 7.56 -4.19 -10.10
CA LYS A 19 8.76 -4.55 -10.88
C LYS A 19 9.04 -3.66 -12.10
N GLU A 20 8.24 -2.63 -12.35
CA GLU A 20 8.62 -1.55 -13.24
C GLU A 20 9.44 -0.49 -12.49
N LYS A 21 10.20 0.29 -13.25
CA LYS A 21 11.10 1.30 -12.69
C LYS A 21 11.09 2.58 -13.48
N ILE A 22 11.26 3.66 -12.73
CA ILE A 22 11.46 5.01 -13.24
C ILE A 22 12.90 5.40 -12.89
N LEU A 23 13.65 5.82 -13.90
CA LEU A 23 15.01 6.32 -13.72
C LEU A 23 14.96 7.83 -13.87
N VAL A 24 15.45 8.54 -12.87
CA VAL A 24 15.48 10.01 -12.87
C VAL A 24 16.86 10.51 -12.52
N ARG A 25 17.20 11.68 -13.06
CA ARG A 25 18.39 12.43 -12.68
C ARG A 25 18.00 13.77 -12.07
N GLN A 26 18.55 14.06 -10.90
CA GLN A 26 18.35 15.35 -10.27
C GLN A 26 19.27 16.40 -10.91
N LYS A 27 18.69 17.52 -11.36
CA LYS A 27 19.40 18.61 -12.07
C LYS A 27 20.51 19.27 -11.25
N SER A 28 20.34 19.36 -9.94
CA SER A 28 21.27 20.06 -9.03
C SER A 28 22.45 19.20 -8.58
N ALA A 29 22.26 17.90 -8.39
CA ALA A 29 23.28 16.99 -7.84
C ALA A 29 23.88 16.04 -8.88
N ASN A 30 23.31 15.97 -10.09
CA ASN A 30 23.66 14.98 -11.12
C ASN A 30 23.59 13.53 -10.62
N GLU A 31 22.81 13.30 -9.56
CA GLU A 31 22.61 11.99 -8.96
C GLU A 31 21.61 11.17 -9.78
N LEU A 32 21.97 9.92 -10.00
CA LEU A 32 21.16 8.94 -10.68
C LEU A 32 20.33 8.18 -9.65
N LEU A 33 19.01 8.32 -9.76
CA LEU A 33 18.06 7.74 -8.83
C LEU A 33 17.16 6.75 -9.57
N GLY A 34 16.98 5.57 -8.97
CA GLY A 34 15.99 4.60 -9.39
C GLY A 34 14.80 4.62 -8.45
N ILE A 35 13.60 4.52 -9.03
CA ILE A 35 12.35 4.37 -8.30
C ILE A 35 11.72 3.06 -8.76
N THR A 36 11.49 2.14 -7.82
CA THR A 36 10.86 0.84 -8.10
C THR A 36 9.67 0.62 -7.17
N CYS A 37 8.64 -0.07 -7.69
CA CYS A 37 7.57 -0.62 -6.89
C CYS A 37 7.85 -2.11 -6.66
N SER A 38 8.02 -2.52 -5.40
CA SER A 38 8.35 -3.89 -5.03
C SER A 38 7.34 -4.42 -4.03
N ASP A 39 6.71 -5.55 -4.36
CA ASP A 39 5.92 -6.34 -3.42
C ASP A 39 6.88 -7.04 -2.46
N ILE A 40 7.02 -6.47 -1.27
CA ILE A 40 7.83 -7.01 -0.20
C ILE A 40 6.92 -7.16 1.01
N PHE A 41 6.81 -8.40 1.51
CA PHE A 41 5.96 -8.76 2.65
C PHE A 41 4.46 -8.57 2.45
N GLY A 42 3.98 -8.58 1.20
CA GLY A 42 2.56 -8.38 0.90
C GLY A 42 2.16 -6.90 0.93
N SER A 43 3.13 -6.00 0.99
CA SER A 43 2.96 -4.56 0.83
C SER A 43 3.68 -4.11 -0.44
N ASP A 44 3.00 -3.29 -1.22
CA ASP A 44 3.60 -2.58 -2.35
C ASP A 44 4.47 -1.44 -1.79
N LEU A 45 5.79 -1.58 -1.87
CA LEU A 45 6.75 -0.60 -1.40
C LEU A 45 7.31 0.19 -2.58
N ILE A 46 7.18 1.51 -2.54
CA ILE A 46 7.92 2.39 -3.44
C ILE A 46 9.29 2.64 -2.82
N ILE A 47 10.34 2.28 -3.55
CA ILE A 47 11.72 2.42 -3.10
C ILE A 47 12.43 3.39 -4.04
N VAL A 48 12.87 4.52 -3.51
CA VAL A 48 13.74 5.47 -4.20
C VAL A 48 15.16 5.23 -3.73
N TYR A 49 16.05 4.84 -4.62
CA TYR A 49 17.43 4.52 -4.29
C TYR A 49 18.40 5.29 -5.18
N GLN A 50 19.54 5.68 -4.61
CA GLN A 50 20.61 6.29 -5.39
C GLN A 50 21.57 5.21 -5.89
N ILE A 51 21.75 5.19 -7.20
CA ILE A 51 22.59 4.17 -7.86
C ILE A 51 24.04 4.41 -7.43
N GLY A 52 24.62 3.40 -6.77
CA GLY A 52 26.01 3.39 -6.33
C GLY A 52 26.31 4.05 -4.98
N SER A 53 25.34 4.59 -4.24
CA SER A 53 25.61 5.30 -2.98
C SER A 53 25.12 4.60 -1.70
N GLY A 54 24.51 3.41 -1.79
CA GLY A 54 24.10 2.64 -0.60
C GLY A 54 22.88 3.21 0.15
N PHE A 55 22.30 4.30 -0.33
CA PHE A 55 21.13 4.95 0.27
C PHE A 55 19.85 4.65 -0.50
N ALA A 56 18.77 4.42 0.24
CA ALA A 56 17.42 4.41 -0.28
C ALA A 56 16.41 4.93 0.74
N ALA A 57 15.31 5.46 0.22
CA ALA A 57 14.12 5.84 0.94
C ALA A 57 12.98 4.90 0.53
N ILE A 58 12.17 4.49 1.49
CA ILE A 58 10.97 3.66 1.24
C ILE A 58 9.72 4.47 1.56
N PHE A 59 8.69 4.26 0.75
CA PHE A 59 7.33 4.66 1.03
C PHE A 59 6.43 3.42 0.96
N ASP A 60 5.70 3.17 2.04
CA ASP A 60 4.74 2.08 2.11
C ASP A 60 3.41 2.54 1.49
N THR A 61 3.01 1.94 0.37
CA THR A 61 1.74 2.28 -0.30
C THR A 61 0.54 1.50 0.23
N SER A 62 0.76 0.55 1.16
CA SER A 62 -0.30 -0.23 1.79
C SER A 62 -1.14 0.58 2.79
N THR A 63 -0.58 1.69 3.30
CA THR A 63 -1.23 2.56 4.28
C THR A 63 -1.90 3.77 3.64
N ASN A 64 -1.34 4.32 2.55
CA ASN A 64 -1.96 5.35 1.73
C ASN A 64 -1.25 5.47 0.36
N ASN A 65 -1.98 5.70 -0.73
CA ASN A 65 -1.38 5.92 -2.06
C ASN A 65 -1.96 7.17 -2.75
N GLU A 66 -2.21 8.22 -1.95
CA GLU A 66 -2.67 9.50 -2.47
C GLU A 66 -1.51 10.30 -3.08
N GLU A 67 -1.75 10.82 -4.28
CA GLU A 67 -0.78 11.58 -5.08
C GLU A 67 -0.13 12.74 -4.29
N VAL A 68 -0.87 13.36 -3.37
CA VAL A 68 -0.41 14.48 -2.55
C VAL A 68 0.67 14.06 -1.55
N GLU A 69 0.51 12.91 -0.89
CA GLU A 69 1.51 12.40 0.06
C GLU A 69 2.75 11.90 -0.67
N MET A 70 2.57 11.17 -1.78
CA MET A 70 3.67 10.75 -2.64
C MET A 70 4.45 11.97 -3.15
N CYS A 71 3.75 13.02 -3.58
CA CYS A 71 4.39 14.27 -4.01
C CYS A 71 5.17 14.93 -2.88
N THR A 72 4.60 15.02 -1.68
CA THR A 72 5.26 15.60 -0.49
C THR A 72 6.49 14.79 -0.09
N TRP A 73 6.39 13.46 -0.12
CA TRP A 73 7.50 12.57 0.19
C TRP A 73 8.63 12.69 -0.83
N LEU A 74 8.32 12.69 -2.13
CA LEU A 74 9.30 12.93 -3.18
C LEU A 74 9.93 14.31 -3.05
N GLN A 75 9.14 15.36 -2.75
CA GLN A 75 9.68 16.70 -2.48
C GLN A 75 10.74 16.69 -1.37
N ASN A 76 10.50 15.96 -0.28
CA ASN A 76 11.48 15.81 0.80
C ASN A 76 12.75 15.08 0.33
N ILE A 77 12.61 13.97 -0.41
CA ILE A 77 13.75 13.22 -0.96
C ILE A 77 14.60 14.10 -1.88
N PHE A 78 13.96 14.85 -2.77
CA PHE A 78 14.62 15.76 -3.72
C PHE A 78 14.97 17.13 -3.09
N GLN A 79 14.83 17.28 -1.77
CA GLN A 79 15.08 18.51 -0.99
C GLN A 79 14.48 19.75 -1.65
N CYS A 80 13.22 19.65 -2.02
CA CYS A 80 12.49 20.56 -2.89
C CYS A 80 11.36 21.24 -2.13
N SER A 81 11.42 22.56 -1.98
CA SER A 81 10.36 23.36 -1.36
C SER A 81 9.36 23.96 -2.36
N ASP A 82 9.72 24.03 -3.65
CA ASP A 82 8.90 24.64 -4.71
C ASP A 82 8.44 23.60 -5.73
N TYR A 83 7.16 23.62 -6.08
CA TYR A 83 6.52 22.74 -7.07
C TYR A 83 7.17 22.75 -8.47
N ASP A 84 8.10 23.68 -8.71
CA ASP A 84 8.80 23.89 -9.97
C ASP A 84 10.17 23.18 -10.06
N LYS A 85 10.66 22.46 -9.03
CA LYS A 85 11.86 21.62 -9.29
C LYS A 85 11.49 20.54 -10.29
N THR A 86 12.36 20.41 -11.27
CA THR A 86 12.26 19.43 -12.33
C THR A 86 13.34 18.37 -12.17
N VAL A 87 12.97 17.14 -12.47
CA VAL A 87 13.91 16.04 -12.66
C VAL A 87 13.96 15.69 -14.14
N TYR A 88 15.06 15.10 -14.56
CA TYR A 88 15.15 14.53 -15.89
C TYR A 88 14.76 13.06 -15.84
N LEU A 89 13.64 12.72 -16.49
CA LEU A 89 13.29 11.35 -16.78
C LEU A 89 14.29 10.80 -17.80
N LEU A 90 14.92 9.70 -17.45
CA LEU A 90 15.93 9.02 -18.26
C LEU A 90 15.31 7.83 -18.98
N ASP A 91 15.72 7.62 -20.23
CA ASP A 91 15.45 6.36 -20.90
C ASP A 91 16.48 5.29 -20.50
N LYS A 92 16.21 4.02 -20.82
CA LYS A 92 17.11 2.92 -20.47
C LYS A 92 18.50 3.09 -21.11
N GLU A 93 18.57 3.61 -22.33
CA GLU A 93 19.79 3.80 -23.11
C GLU A 93 20.74 4.83 -22.49
N GLU A 94 20.18 5.89 -21.89
CA GLU A 94 20.90 6.96 -21.20
C GLU A 94 21.57 6.50 -19.89
N VAL A 95 21.07 5.42 -19.26
CA VAL A 95 21.53 4.95 -17.93
C VAL A 95 22.50 3.76 -18.02
N PHE A 96 22.47 3.01 -19.13
CA PHE A 96 23.31 1.83 -19.33
C PHE A 96 24.84 2.07 -19.23
N PRO A 97 25.41 3.23 -19.59
CA PRO A 97 26.84 3.50 -19.40
C PRO A 97 27.26 3.62 -17.93
N GLU A 98 26.35 4.01 -17.03
CA GLU A 98 26.62 4.22 -15.60
C GLU A 98 26.31 2.95 -14.77
N LEU A 99 25.40 2.10 -15.25
CA LEU A 99 25.02 0.81 -14.62
C LEU A 99 25.97 -0.36 -14.95
N GLN A 100 27.10 -0.13 -15.63
CA GLN A 100 27.90 -1.22 -16.23
C GLN A 100 28.43 -2.29 -15.27
N SER A 101 28.46 -2.03 -13.96
CA SER A 101 28.92 -2.96 -12.94
C SER A 101 27.83 -3.48 -11.98
N MET A 102 26.59 -2.97 -12.05
CA MET A 102 25.50 -3.37 -11.17
C MET A 102 24.38 -4.06 -11.95
N ASN A 103 24.22 -5.36 -11.72
CA ASN A 103 23.14 -6.16 -12.31
C ASN A 103 22.00 -6.43 -11.31
N GLU A 104 22.25 -6.26 -10.01
CA GLU A 104 21.29 -6.50 -8.95
C GLU A 104 21.49 -5.48 -7.83
N LEU A 105 20.41 -5.21 -7.11
CA LEU A 105 20.37 -4.41 -5.89
C LEU A 105 19.72 -5.24 -4.80
N TRP A 106 20.43 -5.45 -3.71
CA TRP A 106 19.99 -6.27 -2.60
C TRP A 106 19.89 -5.44 -1.32
N GLY A 107 18.95 -5.79 -0.45
CA GLY A 107 18.78 -5.24 0.89
C GLY A 107 18.58 -6.34 1.93
N VAL A 108 18.47 -5.96 3.21
CA VAL A 108 18.29 -6.90 4.32
C VAL A 108 16.98 -6.65 5.05
N THR A 109 16.32 -7.73 5.44
CA THR A 109 15.03 -7.72 6.11
C THR A 109 15.10 -8.44 7.44
N PHE A 110 14.28 -8.01 8.39
CA PHE A 110 14.25 -8.57 9.74
C PHE A 110 12.83 -9.01 10.09
N LYS A 111 12.72 -10.08 10.87
CA LYS A 111 11.49 -10.44 11.54
C LYS A 111 11.39 -9.62 12.82
N VAL A 112 10.30 -8.86 12.95
CA VAL A 112 10.01 -8.03 14.10
C VAL A 112 8.98 -8.74 14.98
N SER A 113 9.22 -8.76 16.29
CA SER A 113 8.33 -9.37 17.26
C SER A 113 8.12 -8.43 18.44
N GLN A 114 7.02 -7.68 18.44
CA GLN A 114 6.65 -6.78 19.53
C GLN A 114 5.54 -7.38 20.41
N PRO A 115 5.47 -7.01 21.71
CA PRO A 115 4.39 -7.45 22.59
C PRO A 115 3.02 -7.08 22.02
N ASN A 116 2.09 -8.03 22.01
CA ASN A 116 0.71 -7.88 21.50
C ASN A 116 0.57 -7.66 19.97
N CYS A 117 1.64 -7.81 19.20
CA CYS A 117 1.59 -7.77 17.74
C CYS A 117 1.89 -9.16 17.15
N HIS A 118 1.23 -9.49 16.04
CA HIS A 118 1.61 -10.68 15.27
C HIS A 118 3.00 -10.43 14.66
N PRO A 119 3.95 -11.40 14.73
CA PRO A 119 5.26 -11.20 14.13
C PRO A 119 5.16 -10.94 12.63
N PHE A 120 5.82 -9.89 12.15
CA PHE A 120 5.87 -9.53 10.73
C PHE A 120 7.32 -9.34 10.29
N ARG A 121 7.56 -9.23 8.98
CA ARG A 121 8.87 -8.89 8.46
C ARG A 121 8.89 -7.44 8.02
N THR A 122 9.96 -6.75 8.37
CA THR A 122 10.24 -5.37 7.96
C THR A 122 11.47 -5.32 7.08
N LEU A 123 11.48 -4.34 6.18
CA LEU A 123 12.61 -4.05 5.31
C LEU A 123 13.47 -2.96 5.96
N SER A 124 14.72 -3.29 6.30
CA SER A 124 15.65 -2.29 6.83
C SER A 124 16.42 -1.66 5.67
N ILE A 125 15.90 -0.53 5.20
CA ILE A 125 16.60 0.31 4.21
C ILE A 125 16.89 1.71 4.75
N SER A 126 16.18 2.13 5.81
CA SER A 126 16.22 3.51 6.30
C SER A 126 17.60 3.98 6.75
N GLU A 127 18.51 3.09 7.21
CA GLU A 127 19.78 3.49 7.84
C GLU A 127 20.97 2.57 7.50
N CYS A 128 21.23 2.40 6.19
CA CYS A 128 22.44 1.82 5.55
C CYS A 128 22.46 0.31 5.26
N ALA A 129 22.39 0.01 3.95
CA ALA A 129 23.35 -0.75 3.14
C ALA A 129 22.58 -1.45 2.01
N LEU A 130 22.70 -0.90 0.79
CA LEU A 130 22.33 -1.61 -0.42
C LEU A 130 23.55 -2.34 -0.96
N PHE A 131 23.34 -3.55 -1.44
CA PHE A 131 24.41 -4.44 -1.90
C PHE A 131 24.29 -4.71 -3.38
N SER A 132 25.43 -4.89 -4.03
CA SER A 132 25.51 -5.14 -5.47
C SER A 132 25.23 -6.61 -5.82
N SER A 133 25.24 -7.48 -4.81
CA SER A 133 24.99 -8.92 -4.92
C SER A 133 24.35 -9.49 -3.65
N ARG A 134 23.77 -10.68 -3.79
CA ARG A 134 23.25 -11.46 -2.66
C ARG A 134 24.34 -11.80 -1.66
N GLU A 135 25.53 -12.16 -2.13
CA GLU A 135 26.65 -12.59 -1.31
C GLU A 135 27.16 -11.45 -0.42
N GLU A 136 27.18 -10.21 -0.93
CA GLU A 136 27.52 -9.02 -0.15
C GLU A 136 26.49 -8.78 0.97
N ALA A 137 25.19 -8.93 0.66
CA ALA A 137 24.13 -8.82 1.66
C ALA A 137 24.21 -9.92 2.73
N GLU A 138 24.47 -11.18 2.33
CA GLU A 138 24.62 -12.30 3.25
C GLU A 138 25.90 -12.17 4.11
N ALA A 139 27.01 -11.69 3.53
CA ALA A 139 28.24 -11.41 4.28
C ALA A 139 28.02 -10.30 5.31
N TRP A 140 27.26 -9.26 4.97
CA TRP A 140 26.84 -8.24 5.93
C TRP A 140 26.02 -8.85 7.07
N ILE A 141 25.04 -9.71 6.78
CA ILE A 141 24.25 -10.39 7.80
C ILE A 141 25.14 -11.18 8.77
N ASP A 142 26.16 -11.86 8.26
CA ASP A 142 27.09 -12.65 9.07
C ASP A 142 27.99 -11.79 9.96
N ILE A 143 28.49 -10.66 9.46
CA ILE A 143 29.32 -9.72 10.22
C ILE A 143 28.52 -9.10 11.37
N TYR A 144 27.27 -8.73 11.12
CA TYR A 144 26.42 -8.02 12.08
C TYR A 144 25.57 -8.97 12.93
N ARG A 145 25.82 -10.28 12.89
CA ARG A 145 25.07 -11.27 13.66
C ARG A 145 25.20 -11.02 15.16
N GLY A 146 24.07 -10.76 15.82
CA GLY A 146 24.01 -10.50 17.26
C GLY A 146 24.40 -9.08 17.68
N MET A 147 24.58 -8.18 16.70
CA MET A 147 24.75 -6.74 16.95
C MET A 147 23.40 -6.02 16.86
N SER A 148 23.33 -4.82 17.46
CA SER A 148 22.18 -3.94 17.26
C SER A 148 22.15 -3.43 15.82
N HIS A 149 21.00 -3.54 15.16
CA HIS A 149 20.78 -3.01 13.82
C HIS A 149 20.18 -1.60 13.91
N ASP A 150 20.68 -0.68 13.08
CA ASP A 150 20.04 0.62 12.84
C ASP A 150 18.83 0.34 11.95
N SER A 151 17.68 0.17 12.60
CA SER A 151 16.43 -0.11 11.94
C SER A 151 15.37 0.79 12.58
N ALA A 152 14.27 1.04 11.87
CA ALA A 152 13.13 1.79 12.42
C ALA A 152 12.53 1.13 13.70
N PHE A 153 13.00 -0.07 14.06
CA PHE A 153 12.61 -0.84 15.23
C PHE A 153 13.81 -1.10 16.15
N TYR A 154 13.54 -1.29 17.44
CA TYR A 154 14.59 -1.64 18.38
C TYR A 154 15.24 -2.96 17.99
N SER A 155 16.57 -3.02 18.08
CA SER A 155 17.33 -4.20 17.64
C SER A 155 16.96 -5.48 18.38
N GLU A 156 16.51 -5.36 19.64
CA GLU A 156 16.03 -6.48 20.46
C GLU A 156 14.70 -7.08 19.97
N ASP A 157 13.90 -6.31 19.23
CA ASP A 157 12.68 -6.78 18.60
C ASP A 157 12.94 -7.47 17.25
N CYS A 158 14.16 -7.34 16.71
CA CYS A 158 14.55 -7.81 15.39
C CYS A 158 15.28 -9.16 15.42
N SER A 159 14.91 -10.07 14.54
CA SER A 159 15.50 -11.40 14.42
C SER A 159 15.49 -11.93 12.98
N GLU A 160 16.15 -13.06 12.72
CA GLU A 160 16.14 -13.75 11.43
C GLU A 160 16.43 -12.85 10.20
N PRO A 161 17.60 -12.15 10.15
CA PRO A 161 17.99 -11.35 8.99
C PRO A 161 17.99 -12.17 7.71
N LYS A 162 17.45 -11.62 6.63
CA LYS A 162 17.43 -12.25 5.29
C LYS A 162 17.71 -11.24 4.18
N ALA A 163 18.61 -11.61 3.27
CA ALA A 163 18.86 -10.88 2.03
C ALA A 163 17.63 -10.96 1.11
N VAL A 164 17.23 -9.83 0.54
CA VAL A 164 16.11 -9.72 -0.39
C VAL A 164 16.54 -8.90 -1.60
N LEU A 165 16.16 -9.37 -2.79
CA LEU A 165 16.38 -8.67 -4.05
C LEU A 165 15.42 -7.47 -4.13
N ILE A 166 15.98 -6.27 -4.29
CA ILE A 166 15.26 -5.00 -4.40
C ILE A 166 15.02 -4.65 -5.87
N ASP A 167 16.06 -4.77 -6.70
CA ASP A 167 15.99 -4.51 -8.15
C ASP A 167 17.03 -5.35 -8.91
N SER A 168 16.83 -5.55 -10.21
CA SER A 168 17.82 -6.13 -11.11
C SER A 168 17.80 -5.47 -12.50
N TRP A 169 18.98 -5.39 -13.11
CA TRP A 169 19.22 -4.83 -14.43
C TRP A 169 19.81 -5.92 -15.31
N GLN A 170 18.97 -6.60 -16.08
CA GLN A 170 19.47 -7.52 -17.11
C GLN A 170 19.93 -6.72 -18.33
N ARG A 171 21.20 -6.85 -18.71
CA ARG A 171 21.65 -6.50 -20.06
C ARG A 171 20.92 -7.43 -21.03
N SER A 172 20.03 -6.87 -21.85
CA SER A 172 19.40 -7.67 -22.90
C SER A 172 20.50 -8.20 -23.82
N ASN A 173 20.71 -9.51 -23.80
CA ASN A 173 21.36 -10.19 -24.90
C ASN A 173 20.25 -10.92 -25.63
N LYS A 174 19.71 -10.21 -26.62
CA LYS A 174 18.57 -10.55 -27.46
C LYS A 174 17.24 -10.53 -26.72
N ASP A 175 16.26 -9.94 -27.39
CA ASP A 175 14.85 -10.21 -27.24
C ASP A 175 14.60 -11.72 -27.20
N LYS A 176 14.67 -12.30 -26.00
CA LYS A 176 13.70 -13.33 -25.66
C LYS A 176 12.48 -12.54 -25.25
N THR A 177 11.56 -12.36 -26.20
CA THR A 177 10.14 -12.19 -25.89
C THR A 177 9.74 -13.33 -24.96
N PHE A 178 9.91 -13.12 -23.67
CA PHE A 178 9.10 -13.81 -22.70
C PHE A 178 7.71 -13.23 -22.91
N ASN A 179 6.91 -13.90 -23.75
CA ASN A 179 5.46 -13.88 -23.63
C ASN A 179 5.06 -14.56 -22.31
N ASN A 180 5.63 -14.12 -21.20
CA ASN A 180 5.06 -14.33 -19.89
C ASN A 180 4.14 -13.15 -19.75
N VAL A 181 2.89 -13.33 -20.18
CA VAL A 181 1.78 -12.50 -19.73
C VAL A 181 1.81 -12.64 -18.20
N VAL A 182 2.49 -11.72 -17.52
CA VAL A 182 2.38 -11.58 -16.08
C VAL A 182 0.89 -11.41 -15.85
N PRO A 183 0.23 -12.30 -15.09
CA PRO A 183 -1.21 -12.19 -14.93
C PRO A 183 -1.52 -10.84 -14.30
N ASN A 184 -2.14 -9.94 -15.06
CA ASN A 184 -2.71 -8.73 -14.52
C ASN A 184 -3.99 -9.12 -13.78
N PHE A 185 -3.98 -8.97 -12.46
CA PHE A 185 -5.13 -9.28 -11.62
C PHE A 185 -6.04 -8.08 -11.36
N THR A 186 -5.67 -6.86 -11.76
CA THR A 186 -6.46 -5.63 -11.51
C THR A 186 -7.89 -5.79 -12.01
N GLY A 187 -8.09 -6.35 -13.21
CA GLY A 187 -9.42 -6.62 -13.73
C GLY A 187 -10.20 -7.62 -12.87
N ARG A 188 -9.54 -8.67 -12.36
CA ARG A 188 -10.16 -9.68 -11.49
C ARG A 188 -10.49 -9.12 -10.10
N ILE A 189 -9.62 -8.29 -9.55
CA ILE A 189 -9.81 -7.60 -8.27
C ILE A 189 -10.98 -6.61 -8.38
N ASN A 190 -11.03 -5.83 -9.46
CA ASN A 190 -12.13 -4.90 -9.70
C ASN A 190 -13.46 -5.66 -9.89
N ASN A 191 -13.48 -6.73 -10.67
CA ASN A 191 -14.68 -7.55 -10.81
C ASN A 191 -15.12 -8.15 -9.47
N LEU A 192 -14.19 -8.67 -8.67
CA LEU A 192 -14.53 -9.22 -7.36
C LEU A 192 -15.07 -8.15 -6.40
N ARG A 193 -14.55 -6.92 -6.47
CA ARG A 193 -15.08 -5.78 -5.71
C ARG A 193 -16.53 -5.50 -6.08
N GLU A 194 -16.82 -5.40 -7.38
CA GLU A 194 -18.18 -5.19 -7.89
C GLU A 194 -19.10 -6.36 -7.50
N ASP A 195 -18.61 -7.61 -7.54
CA ASP A 195 -19.36 -8.79 -7.14
C ASP A 195 -19.74 -8.76 -5.65
N ILE A 196 -18.81 -8.35 -4.76
CA ILE A 196 -19.07 -8.24 -3.32
C ILE A 196 -20.06 -7.09 -3.05
N ILE A 197 -19.86 -5.92 -3.65
CA ILE A 197 -20.78 -4.78 -3.52
C ILE A 197 -22.17 -5.17 -4.04
N GLY A 198 -22.23 -5.83 -5.20
CA GLY A 198 -23.48 -6.37 -5.76
C GLY A 198 -24.15 -7.38 -4.85
N SER A 199 -23.38 -8.22 -4.15
CA SER A 199 -23.90 -9.12 -3.11
C SER A 199 -24.50 -8.35 -1.95
N ILE A 200 -23.85 -7.30 -1.43
CA ILE A 200 -24.40 -6.47 -0.34
C ILE A 200 -25.71 -5.81 -0.78
N ILE A 201 -25.74 -5.22 -1.98
CA ILE A 201 -26.94 -4.61 -2.56
C ILE A 201 -28.08 -5.63 -2.65
N SER A 202 -27.78 -6.83 -3.12
CA SER A 202 -28.77 -7.91 -3.27
C SER A 202 -29.32 -8.32 -1.91
N ILE A 203 -28.45 -8.48 -0.90
CA ILE A 203 -28.85 -8.82 0.47
C ILE A 203 -29.82 -7.75 1.03
N LEU A 204 -29.50 -6.46 0.88
CA LEU A 204 -30.39 -5.38 1.33
C LEU A 204 -31.74 -5.40 0.60
N LYS A 205 -31.72 -5.49 -0.74
CA LYS A 205 -32.95 -5.51 -1.56
C LYS A 205 -33.84 -6.71 -1.29
N GLU A 206 -33.27 -7.91 -1.16
CA GLU A 206 -34.01 -9.14 -0.85
C GLU A 206 -34.67 -9.10 0.54
N ASN A 207 -34.14 -8.27 1.45
CA ASN A 207 -34.71 -8.03 2.76
C ASN A 207 -35.54 -6.74 2.84
N GLU A 208 -35.83 -6.11 1.70
CA GLU A 208 -36.62 -4.88 1.57
C GLU A 208 -36.04 -3.70 2.39
N LEU A 209 -34.71 -3.64 2.49
CA LEU A 209 -33.99 -2.62 3.24
C LEU A 209 -33.34 -1.60 2.28
N SER A 210 -33.54 -0.31 2.56
CA SER A 210 -32.73 0.77 1.99
C SER A 210 -31.49 1.06 2.81
N GLU A 211 -31.47 0.64 4.09
CA GLU A 211 -30.41 0.87 5.06
C GLU A 211 -30.47 -0.22 6.14
N ILE A 212 -29.31 -0.56 6.69
CA ILE A 212 -29.18 -1.34 7.91
C ILE A 212 -28.19 -0.68 8.87
N LEU A 213 -28.61 -0.56 10.14
CA LEU A 213 -27.75 -0.12 11.22
C LEU A 213 -26.97 -1.33 11.76
N LEU A 214 -25.67 -1.16 11.94
CA LEU A 214 -24.77 -2.13 12.53
C LEU A 214 -24.46 -1.79 13.99
N ASP A 215 -24.49 -0.50 14.33
CA ASP A 215 -24.24 -0.03 15.69
C ASP A 215 -25.17 -0.69 16.71
N GLY A 216 -24.58 -1.22 17.78
CA GLY A 216 -25.27 -2.00 18.81
C GLY A 216 -25.86 -3.34 18.37
N MET A 217 -25.78 -3.71 17.08
CA MET A 217 -26.21 -5.02 16.57
C MET A 217 -25.06 -5.99 16.37
N ILE A 218 -23.87 -5.47 16.07
CA ILE A 218 -22.65 -6.25 15.83
C ILE A 218 -21.68 -5.99 16.98
N GLU A 219 -21.18 -7.06 17.61
CA GLU A 219 -20.25 -6.96 18.75
C GLU A 219 -18.89 -6.42 18.30
N GLU A 220 -18.40 -6.90 17.16
CA GLU A 220 -17.13 -6.48 16.54
C GLU A 220 -17.39 -6.02 15.10
N PRO A 221 -17.93 -4.82 14.88
CA PRO A 221 -18.20 -4.31 13.54
C PRO A 221 -16.89 -4.15 12.76
N THR A 222 -16.96 -4.25 11.43
CA THR A 222 -15.79 -4.01 10.58
C THR A 222 -15.29 -2.57 10.73
N TYR A 223 -14.01 -2.43 11.03
CA TYR A 223 -13.30 -1.14 11.06
C TYR A 223 -12.72 -0.82 9.68
N VAL A 224 -12.85 0.43 9.26
CA VAL A 224 -12.33 0.92 7.98
C VAL A 224 -11.60 2.24 8.14
N LEU A 225 -10.61 2.45 7.27
CA LEU A 225 -9.87 3.70 7.19
C LEU A 225 -10.59 4.74 6.33
N TRP A 226 -10.60 5.98 6.83
CA TRP A 226 -11.11 7.14 6.09
C TRP A 226 -10.39 8.43 6.46
N PHE A 227 -10.40 9.41 5.54
CA PHE A 227 -9.75 10.70 5.74
C PHE A 227 -10.77 11.80 6.03
N GLY A 228 -10.74 12.34 7.25
CA GLY A 228 -11.64 13.41 7.70
C GLY A 228 -11.18 14.81 7.29
N GLY A 229 -10.37 14.92 6.24
CA GLY A 229 -9.83 16.18 5.70
C GLY A 229 -8.60 16.73 6.43
N LYS A 230 -8.37 16.35 7.70
CA LYS A 230 -7.18 16.75 8.48
C LYS A 230 -6.39 15.59 9.06
N SER A 231 -7.05 14.46 9.30
CA SER A 231 -6.49 13.27 9.93
C SER A 231 -7.10 12.02 9.31
N TRP A 232 -6.37 10.92 9.42
CA TRP A 232 -6.86 9.58 9.15
C TRP A 232 -7.53 9.02 10.38
N TYR A 233 -8.62 8.30 10.16
CA TYR A 233 -9.44 7.68 11.18
C TYR A 233 -9.59 6.20 10.89
N ASP A 234 -9.54 5.40 11.94
CA ASP A 234 -9.86 3.97 11.92
C ASP A 234 -11.13 3.77 12.73
N SER A 235 -12.26 3.60 12.05
CA SER A 235 -13.57 3.70 12.67
C SER A 235 -14.46 2.53 12.29
N PRO A 236 -15.35 2.09 13.20
CA PRO A 236 -16.32 1.06 12.90
C PRO A 236 -17.33 1.59 11.87
N VAL A 237 -17.76 0.70 10.97
CA VAL A 237 -18.92 0.95 10.13
C VAL A 237 -20.17 0.85 11.00
N THR A 238 -20.93 1.94 11.09
CA THR A 238 -22.13 2.04 11.94
C THR A 238 -23.41 1.80 11.15
N ALA A 239 -23.41 2.05 9.84
CA ALA A 239 -24.53 1.75 8.95
C ALA A 239 -24.09 1.47 7.51
N VAL A 240 -24.93 0.73 6.78
CA VAL A 240 -24.78 0.47 5.34
C VAL A 240 -26.08 0.79 4.63
N SER A 241 -26.01 1.65 3.60
CA SER A 241 -27.21 2.14 2.90
C SER A 241 -27.09 1.97 1.38
N LEU A 242 -28.23 1.77 0.72
CA LEU A 242 -28.32 1.77 -0.75
C LEU A 242 -28.23 3.20 -1.28
N THR A 243 -27.51 3.37 -2.39
CA THR A 243 -27.46 4.62 -3.14
C THR A 243 -27.86 4.40 -4.60
N ASP A 244 -28.07 5.48 -5.36
CA ASP A 244 -28.39 5.40 -6.78
C ASP A 244 -27.30 4.68 -7.60
N LYS A 245 -26.05 4.70 -7.12
CA LYS A 245 -24.86 4.19 -7.83
C LYS A 245 -24.16 3.02 -7.13
N GLY A 246 -24.70 2.53 -6.01
CA GLY A 246 -24.08 1.46 -5.25
C GLY A 246 -24.53 1.45 -3.78
N ILE A 247 -23.58 1.57 -2.86
CA ILE A 247 -23.83 1.64 -1.42
C ILE A 247 -23.02 2.76 -0.78
N SER A 248 -23.43 3.16 0.42
CA SER A 248 -22.66 4.03 1.32
C SER A 248 -22.43 3.37 2.66
N LEU A 249 -21.35 3.77 3.34
CA LEU A 249 -21.02 3.40 4.70
C LEU A 249 -21.05 4.64 5.58
N GLU A 250 -21.73 4.58 6.71
CA GLU A 250 -21.55 5.55 7.79
C GLU A 250 -20.45 5.05 8.72
N VAL A 251 -19.52 5.93 9.07
CA VAL A 251 -18.41 5.65 9.99
C VAL A 251 -18.32 6.76 11.02
N GLU A 252 -17.99 6.40 12.25
CA GLU A 252 -17.89 7.34 13.36
C GLU A 252 -16.70 7.02 14.26
N ASP A 253 -15.81 8.00 14.45
CA ASP A 253 -14.80 7.98 15.49
C ASP A 253 -15.42 8.42 16.82
N GLN A 254 -15.55 7.47 17.75
CA GLN A 254 -16.19 7.70 19.04
C GLN A 254 -15.37 8.57 19.99
N PHE A 255 -14.06 8.73 19.75
CA PHE A 255 -13.18 9.50 20.63
C PHE A 255 -13.15 10.99 20.24
N GLU A 256 -13.17 11.27 18.95
CA GLU A 256 -13.15 12.63 18.41
C GLU A 256 -14.53 13.15 18.01
N ASN A 257 -15.58 12.30 18.06
CA ASN A 257 -16.95 12.59 17.66
C ASN A 257 -17.00 13.16 16.22
N VAL A 258 -16.24 12.52 15.33
CA VAL A 258 -16.17 12.85 13.90
C VAL A 258 -16.77 11.69 13.12
N SER A 259 -17.70 11.99 12.23
CA SER A 259 -18.31 11.01 11.34
C SER A 259 -18.28 11.47 9.90
N THR A 260 -18.35 10.50 8.98
CA THR A 260 -18.54 10.77 7.56
C THR A 260 -19.31 9.64 6.89
N THR A 261 -19.85 9.96 5.72
CA THR A 261 -20.38 8.97 4.78
C THR A 261 -19.33 8.67 3.71
N LEU A 262 -19.05 7.40 3.48
CA LEU A 262 -18.17 6.91 2.41
C LEU A 262 -19.03 6.31 1.29
N TYR A 263 -18.63 6.49 0.03
CA TYR A 263 -19.40 6.11 -1.15
C TYR A 263 -18.64 5.14 -2.05
N SER A 264 -19.32 4.06 -2.44
CA SER A 264 -18.71 3.04 -3.31
C SER A 264 -18.32 3.59 -4.69
N ASN A 265 -19.06 4.58 -5.20
CA ASN A 265 -18.83 5.20 -6.51
C ASN A 265 -17.69 6.23 -6.55
N ASP A 266 -17.27 6.75 -5.39
CA ASP A 266 -16.21 7.76 -5.31
C ASP A 266 -14.83 7.12 -5.04
N ALA A 267 -14.79 5.78 -5.08
CA ALA A 267 -13.59 4.99 -4.86
C ALA A 267 -12.90 5.29 -3.52
N ASP A 268 -13.71 5.58 -2.48
CA ASP A 268 -13.25 5.72 -1.11
C ASP A 268 -12.47 4.48 -0.67
N LEU A 269 -11.45 4.70 0.18
CA LEU A 269 -10.48 3.67 0.56
C LEU A 269 -11.15 2.42 1.14
N ALA A 270 -12.20 2.60 1.94
CA ALA A 270 -13.00 1.51 2.51
C ALA A 270 -13.50 0.52 1.45
N PHE A 271 -13.77 0.97 0.23
CA PHE A 271 -14.25 0.13 -0.88
C PHE A 271 -13.13 -0.47 -1.72
N LYS A 272 -11.87 -0.04 -1.55
CA LYS A 272 -10.74 -0.62 -2.30
C LYS A 272 -10.25 -1.93 -1.69
N ASN A 273 -10.43 -2.13 -0.38
CA ASN A 273 -10.00 -3.32 0.34
C ASN A 273 -11.05 -4.44 0.26
N LEU A 274 -10.70 -5.56 -0.39
CA LEU A 274 -11.60 -6.70 -0.55
C LEU A 274 -11.94 -7.41 0.78
N SER A 275 -11.01 -7.40 1.75
CA SER A 275 -11.23 -8.04 3.05
C SER A 275 -12.25 -7.28 3.87
N TRP A 276 -12.18 -5.94 3.86
CA TRP A 276 -13.18 -5.11 4.54
C TRP A 276 -14.56 -5.27 3.89
N LEU A 277 -14.64 -5.29 2.55
CA LEU A 277 -15.92 -5.50 1.87
C LEU A 277 -16.56 -6.84 2.19
N GLU A 278 -15.77 -7.93 2.23
CA GLU A 278 -16.31 -9.24 2.59
C GLU A 278 -16.72 -9.30 4.08
N SER A 279 -15.98 -8.63 4.95
CA SER A 279 -16.31 -8.50 6.38
C SER A 279 -17.60 -7.70 6.59
N ILE A 280 -17.74 -6.54 5.95
CA ILE A 280 -18.97 -5.71 5.97
C ILE A 280 -20.17 -6.50 5.43
N ARG A 281 -19.97 -7.29 4.36
CA ARG A 281 -21.02 -8.20 3.86
C ARG A 281 -21.43 -9.21 4.94
N GLY A 282 -20.48 -9.73 5.71
CA GLY A 282 -20.72 -10.57 6.87
C GLY A 282 -21.55 -9.87 7.95
N ASP A 283 -21.14 -8.66 8.34
CA ASP A 283 -21.83 -7.83 9.34
C ASP A 283 -23.29 -7.54 8.94
N VAL A 284 -23.51 -7.18 7.67
CA VAL A 284 -24.87 -6.97 7.13
C VAL A 284 -25.72 -8.23 7.26
N LEU A 285 -25.17 -9.41 6.93
CA LEU A 285 -25.91 -10.68 7.06
C LEU A 285 -26.22 -11.00 8.52
N GLU A 286 -25.32 -10.70 9.44
CA GLU A 286 -25.52 -10.89 10.87
C GLU A 286 -26.58 -9.94 11.43
N ALA A 287 -26.48 -8.65 11.14
CA ALA A 287 -27.45 -7.64 11.56
C ALA A 287 -28.87 -7.97 11.07
N ILE A 288 -29.01 -8.51 9.85
CA ILE A 288 -30.31 -9.00 9.33
C ILE A 288 -30.85 -10.16 10.17
N LYS A 289 -29.99 -11.12 10.58
CA LYS A 289 -30.41 -12.25 11.43
C LYS A 289 -30.86 -11.75 12.81
N VAL A 290 -30.09 -10.86 13.42
CA VAL A 290 -30.43 -10.23 14.72
C VAL A 290 -31.76 -9.49 14.63
N THR A 291 -31.93 -8.65 13.60
CA THR A 291 -33.18 -7.90 13.36
C THR A 291 -34.38 -8.83 13.19
N LYS A 292 -34.24 -9.95 12.45
CA LYS A 292 -35.30 -10.94 12.28
C LYS A 292 -35.63 -11.69 13.58
N ALA A 293 -34.63 -12.03 14.39
CA ALA A 293 -34.84 -12.67 15.69
C ALA A 293 -35.62 -11.76 16.63
N MET A 294 -35.22 -10.49 16.75
CA MET A 294 -35.91 -9.50 17.57
C MET A 294 -37.38 -9.31 17.15
N LYS A 295 -37.67 -9.24 15.83
CA LYS A 295 -39.05 -9.16 15.32
C LYS A 295 -39.90 -10.37 15.71
N LYS A 296 -39.30 -11.57 15.71
CA LYS A 296 -40.00 -12.81 16.08
C LYS A 296 -40.35 -12.86 17.57
N ASP A 297 -39.43 -12.42 18.43
CA ASP A 297 -39.63 -12.40 19.88
C ASP A 297 -40.73 -11.41 20.30
N ILE A 298 -40.83 -10.27 19.61
CA ILE A 298 -41.90 -9.29 19.82
C ILE A 298 -43.28 -9.87 19.42
N GLN A 299 -43.35 -10.64 18.34
CA GLN A 299 -44.60 -11.29 17.89
C GLN A 299 -45.05 -12.47 18.77
N HIS A 300 -44.13 -13.13 19.49
CA HIS A 300 -44.48 -14.24 20.41
C HIS A 300 -44.75 -13.74 21.85
N SER A 301 -44.45 -12.47 22.14
CA SER A 301 -44.68 -11.82 23.43
C SER A 301 -45.94 -10.94 23.46
N SER A 302 -46.68 -10.87 22.34
CA SER A 302 -47.93 -10.11 22.17
C SER A 302 -49.13 -11.04 22.05
#